data_AF-A0A315DXC1-F1
#
_entry.id   AF-A0A315DXC1-F1
#
_cell.length_a   1.000
_cell.length_b   1.000
_cell.length_c   1.000
_cell.angle_alpha   90.00
_cell.angle_beta   90.00
_cell.angle_gamma   90.00
#
_symmetry.space_group_name_H-M   'P 1'
#
loop_
_entity.id
_entity.type
_entity.pdbx_description
1 polymer ?
#
loop_
_entity_poly.entity_id
_entity_poly.type
_entity_poly.pdbx_seq_one_letter_code
_entity_poly.pdbx_strand_id
1 'polypeptide(L)' 'MSNNQESQIATDGLRYKSKEGGSPFKDSANMSSISCYKCGVHKPRALGVFKMMINQRMFMCGDCMPPKSE' A
#
# COMPACT_ATOMS: atom_id res chain seq x y z
N MET A 1 24.17 -1.39 -2.75
CA MET A 1 24.56 -2.32 -1.67
C MET A 1 24.96 -3.62 -2.35
N SER A 2 26.14 -4.19 -2.06
CA SER A 2 26.52 -5.50 -2.61
C SER A 2 25.56 -6.56 -2.06
N ASN A 3 24.89 -7.31 -2.94
CA ASN A 3 24.03 -8.44 -2.59
C ASN A 3 24.90 -9.65 -2.18
N ASN A 4 25.65 -9.53 -1.08
CA ASN A 4 26.29 -10.69 -0.48
C ASN A 4 25.21 -11.51 0.23
N GLN A 5 24.97 -12.73 -0.26
CA GLN A 5 23.95 -13.63 0.26
C GLN A 5 24.33 -14.18 1.64
N GLU A 6 25.63 -14.18 1.96
CA GLU A 6 26.17 -14.71 3.21
C GLU A 6 26.74 -13.60 4.08
N SER A 7 26.59 -13.77 5.40
CA SER A 7 27.25 -12.90 6.37
C SER A 7 28.74 -13.19 6.39
N GLN A 8 29.56 -12.20 6.07
CA GLN A 8 31.02 -12.35 6.01
C GLN A 8 31.74 -11.29 6.83
N ILE A 9 32.88 -11.67 7.39
CA ILE A 9 33.84 -10.76 8.02
C ILE A 9 34.97 -10.57 7.02
N ALA A 10 35.13 -9.36 6.51
CA ALA A 10 36.22 -9.04 5.61
C ALA A 10 37.56 -9.00 6.37
N THR A 11 38.66 -9.15 5.64
CA THR A 11 40.02 -9.23 6.20
C THR A 11 40.47 -7.92 6.88
N ASP A 12 39.82 -6.80 6.57
CA ASP A 12 39.95 -5.50 7.21
C ASP A 12 39.15 -5.38 8.54
N GLY A 13 38.42 -6.43 8.91
CA GLY A 13 37.59 -6.48 10.11
C GLY A 13 36.17 -5.93 9.94
N LEU A 14 35.78 -5.46 8.74
CA LEU A 14 34.40 -5.03 8.49
C LEU A 14 33.46 -6.24 8.46
N ARG A 15 32.36 -6.15 9.22
CA ARG A 15 31.30 -7.17 9.24
C ARG A 15 30.17 -6.78 8.30
N TYR A 16 29.94 -7.59 7.28
CA TYR A 16 28.79 -7.46 6.39
C TYR A 16 27.73 -8.46 6.81
N LYS A 17 26.56 -7.96 7.23
CA LYS A 17 25.39 -8.81 7.43
C LYS A 17 24.61 -8.86 6.14
N SER A 18 24.39 -10.07 5.61
CA SER A 18 23.39 -10.26 4.58
C SER A 18 22.02 -9.86 5.17
N LYS A 19 21.30 -9.04 4.42
CA LYS A 19 19.91 -8.69 4.70
C LYS A 19 19.15 -9.02 3.44
N GLU A 20 18.04 -9.74 3.59
CA GLU A 20 17.11 -9.90 2.49
C GLU A 20 16.68 -8.51 2.01
N GLY A 21 16.80 -8.27 0.71
CA GLY A 21 16.40 -7.00 0.12
C GLY A 21 14.89 -6.87 0.19
N GLY A 22 14.41 -5.82 0.85
CA GLY A 22 12.98 -5.51 0.94
C GLY A 22 12.46 -5.45 2.37
N SER A 23 11.17 -5.16 2.49
CA SER A 23 10.46 -5.17 3.76
C SER A 23 10.10 -6.61 4.15
N PRO A 24 10.23 -7.00 5.45
CA PRO A 24 9.76 -8.29 5.94
C PRO A 24 8.22 -8.40 5.87
N PHE A 25 7.54 -7.26 5.81
CA PHE A 25 6.12 -7.20 5.50
C PHE A 25 5.96 -7.26 3.99
N LYS A 26 5.41 -8.37 3.49
CA LYS A 26 4.97 -8.51 2.09
C LYS A 26 4.01 -7.37 1.78
N ASP A 27 4.10 -6.83 0.55
CA ASP A 27 3.15 -5.82 0.07
C ASP A 27 1.73 -6.29 0.38
N SER A 28 0.98 -5.43 1.08
CA SER A 28 -0.43 -5.64 1.35
C SER A 28 -1.23 -5.42 0.06
N ALA A 29 -0.98 -6.24 -0.96
CA ALA A 29 -1.67 -6.18 -2.25
C ALA A 29 -3.17 -6.51 -2.12
N ASN A 30 -3.56 -7.16 -1.01
CA ASN A 30 -4.94 -7.56 -0.72
C ASN A 30 -5.65 -6.60 0.27
N MET A 31 -5.49 -5.29 0.12
CA MET A 31 -6.33 -4.33 0.85
C MET A 31 -7.77 -4.38 0.31
N SER A 32 -8.54 -5.35 0.82
CA SER A 32 -9.93 -5.61 0.44
C SER A 32 -10.88 -4.46 0.79
N SER A 33 -10.52 -3.64 1.79
CA SER A 33 -11.28 -2.48 2.22
C SER A 33 -10.46 -1.20 2.21
N ILE A 34 -11.13 -0.07 2.00
CA ILE A 34 -10.53 1.28 2.01
C ILE A 34 -11.57 2.28 2.56
N SER A 35 -11.10 3.32 3.25
CA SER A 35 -11.96 4.37 3.83
C SER A 35 -12.61 5.23 2.75
N CYS A 36 -13.92 5.43 2.82
CA CYS A 36 -14.63 6.39 1.99
C CYS A 36 -14.31 7.82 2.45
N TYR A 37 -13.93 8.72 1.53
CA TYR A 37 -13.62 10.11 1.89
C TYR A 37 -14.84 10.89 2.41
N LYS A 38 -16.07 10.45 2.08
CA LYS A 38 -17.30 11.16 2.44
C LYS A 38 -17.88 10.73 3.78
N CYS A 39 -17.98 9.42 4.05
CA CYS A 39 -18.51 8.90 5.32
C CYS A 39 -17.44 8.44 6.32
N GLY A 40 -16.18 8.36 5.92
CA GLY A 40 -15.06 7.95 6.77
C GLY A 40 -14.97 6.44 7.06
N VAL A 41 -15.97 5.65 6.68
CA VAL A 41 -16.02 4.21 7.00
C VAL A 41 -15.23 3.39 5.99
N HIS A 42 -14.53 2.36 6.47
CA HIS A 42 -13.89 1.36 5.61
C HIS A 42 -14.95 0.49 4.92
N LYS A 43 -14.91 0.48 3.58
CA LYS A 43 -15.83 -0.28 2.74
C LYS A 43 -15.05 -1.16 1.77
N PRO A 44 -15.65 -2.25 1.26
CA PRO A 44 -15.02 -3.09 0.26
C PRO A 44 -14.64 -2.27 -0.97
N ARG A 45 -13.38 -2.36 -1.41
CA ARG A 45 -12.88 -1.57 -2.55
C ARG A 45 -13.65 -1.87 -3.84
N ALA A 46 -14.16 -3.08 -3.98
CA ALA A 46 -14.96 -3.53 -5.13
C ALA A 46 -16.33 -2.83 -5.24
N LEU A 47 -16.85 -2.25 -4.15
CA LEU A 47 -18.20 -1.66 -4.08
C LEU A 47 -18.17 -0.12 -4.11
N GLY A 48 -17.08 0.48 -4.60
CA GLY A 48 -16.96 1.93 -4.70
C GLY A 48 -16.19 2.37 -5.94
N VAL A 49 -16.01 3.69 -6.04
CA VAL A 49 -15.39 4.33 -7.19
C VAL A 49 -14.32 5.31 -6.73
N PHE A 50 -13.31 5.54 -7.57
CA PHE A 50 -12.32 6.60 -7.34
C PHE A 50 -12.76 7.87 -8.05
N LYS A 51 -12.85 8.96 -7.30
CA LYS A 51 -13.17 10.30 -7.82
C LYS A 51 -11.96 11.22 -7.65
N MET A 52 -11.73 12.08 -8.63
CA MET A 52 -10.74 13.16 -8.50
C MET A 52 -11.27 14.23 -7.55
N MET A 53 -10.52 14.48 -6.46
CA MET A 53 -10.79 15.49 -5.45
C MET A 53 -9.45 16.14 -5.07
N ILE A 54 -9.34 17.47 -5.17
CA ILE A 54 -8.11 18.23 -4.85
C ILE A 54 -6.87 17.61 -5.52
N ASN A 55 -6.95 17.36 -6.82
CA ASN A 55 -5.87 16.75 -7.62
C ASN A 55 -5.40 15.35 -7.16
N GLN A 56 -6.18 14.66 -6.32
CA GLN A 56 -5.91 13.30 -5.85
C GLN A 56 -7.10 12.38 -6.12
N ARG A 57 -6.83 11.11 -6.46
CA ARG A 57 -7.88 10.09 -6.56
C ARG A 57 -8.28 9.62 -5.17
N MET A 58 -9.49 9.97 -4.73
CA MET A 58 -10.05 9.56 -3.45
C MET A 58 -11.16 8.53 -3.64
N PHE A 59 -11.26 7.56 -2.74
CA PHE A 59 -12.28 6.51 -2.80
C PHE A 59 -13.62 6.98 -2.22
N MET A 60 -14.71 6.72 -2.96
CA MET A 60 -16.09 6.95 -2.54
C MET A 60 -16.87 5.65 -2.59
N CYS A 61 -17.55 5.27 -1.50
CA CYS A 61 -18.39 4.08 -1.48
C CYS A 61 -19.72 4.28 -2.23
N GLY A 62 -20.33 3.19 -2.70
CA GLY A 62 -21.61 3.22 -3.40
C GLY A 62 -22.74 3.89 -2.61
N ASP A 63 -22.83 3.67 -1.30
CA ASP A 63 -23.83 4.29 -0.41
C ASP A 63 -23.78 5.83 -0.43
N CYS A 64 -22.60 6.39 -0.67
CA CYS A 64 -22.36 7.84 -0.67
C CYS A 64 -22.52 8.47 -2.07
N MET A 65 -22.69 7.65 -3.09
CA MET A 65 -22.77 8.08 -4.48
C MET A 65 -24.10 8.77 -4.72
N PRO A 66 -24.12 9.96 -5.38
CA PRO A 66 -25.37 10.59 -5.74
C PRO A 66 -26.12 9.68 -6.72
N PRO A 67 -27.46 9.59 -6.63
CA PRO A 67 -28.25 8.93 -7.66
C PRO A 67 -27.97 9.65 -9.00
N LYS A 68 -27.80 8.87 -10.07
CA LYS A 68 -27.76 9.46 -11.41
C LYS A 68 -29.11 10.14 -11.63
N SER A 69 -29.12 11.45 -11.80
CA SER A 69 -30.31 12.17 -12.28
C SER A 69 -30.59 11.66 -13.70
N GLU A 70 -31.79 11.15 -13.90
CA GLU A 70 -32.34 10.74 -15.20
C GLU A 70 -32.50 11.94 -16.15
#